data_AF-A0A3B8ZLE9-F1
#
_entry.id   AF-A0A3B8ZLE9-F1
#
_cell.length_a   1.000
_cell.length_b   1.000
_cell.length_c   1.000
_cell.angle_alpha   90.00
_cell.angle_beta   90.00
_cell.angle_gamma   90.00
#
_symmetry.space_group_name_H-M   'P 1'
#
loop_
_entity.id
_entity.type
_entity.pdbx_description
1 polymer ?
#
loop_
_entity_poly.entity_id
_entity_poly.type
_entity_poly.pdbx_seq_one_letter_code
_entity_poly.pdbx_strand_id
1 'polypeptide(L)' 'MKKVAIVGGGISGITAALELSQQPGVSVRLFDSAERLGGVLETVRTDRYLIERSADNFA' A
#
# COMPACT_ATOMS: atom_id res chain seq x y z
N MET A 1 -3.57 -4.38 24.12
CA MET A 1 -3.32 -3.66 22.85
C MET A 1 -2.15 -4.31 22.12
N LYS A 2 -2.38 -4.94 20.97
CA LYS A 2 -1.36 -5.65 20.18
C LYS A 2 -0.76 -4.68 19.16
N LYS A 3 0.57 -4.56 19.13
CA LYS A 3 1.28 -3.73 18.14
C LYS A 3 1.75 -4.60 16.98
N VAL A 4 1.46 -4.18 15.75
CA VAL A 4 1.88 -4.90 14.54
C VAL A 4 2.68 -3.96 13.64
N ALA A 5 3.85 -4.43 13.22
CA ALA A 5 4.66 -3.77 12.20
C ALA A 5 4.45 -4.48 10.87
N ILE A 6 4.18 -3.72 9.82
CA ILE A 6 4.08 -4.21 8.44
C ILE A 6 5.27 -3.60 7.68
N VAL A 7 6.04 -4.43 6.98
CA VAL A 7 7.19 -4.00 6.19
C VAL A 7 6.88 -4.23 4.71
N GLY A 8 6.88 -3.14 3.94
CA GLY A 8 6.44 -3.08 2.56
C GLY A 8 5.02 -2.52 2.43
N GLY A 9 4.90 -1.43 1.69
CA GLY A 9 3.69 -0.68 1.35
C GLY A 9 3.21 -0.94 -0.08
N GLY A 10 3.49 -2.12 -0.62
CA GLY A 10 2.78 -2.66 -1.80
C GLY A 10 1.34 -3.05 -1.47
N ILE A 11 0.59 -3.52 -2.48
CA ILE A 11 -0.83 -3.85 -2.34
C ILE A 11 -1.11 -4.79 -1.16
N SER A 12 -0.33 -5.86 -1.00
CA SER A 12 -0.51 -6.82 0.09
C SER A 12 -0.29 -6.19 1.47
N GLY A 13 0.70 -5.31 1.61
CA GLY A 13 1.01 -4.67 2.88
C GLY A 13 -0.04 -3.64 3.29
N ILE A 14 -0.53 -2.86 2.33
CA ILE A 14 -1.64 -1.91 2.55
C ILE A 14 -2.91 -2.67 2.92
N THR A 15 -3.24 -3.75 2.21
CA THR A 15 -4.41 -4.59 2.53
C THR A 15 -4.30 -5.20 3.93
N ALA A 16 -3.14 -5.77 4.28
CA ALA A 16 -2.92 -6.29 5.63
C ALA A 16 -3.05 -5.19 6.70
N ALA A 17 -2.59 -3.97 6.42
CA ALA A 17 -2.72 -2.84 7.34
C ALA A 17 -4.18 -2.45 7.55
N LEU A 18 -4.96 -2.38 6.47
CA LEU A 18 -6.38 -2.08 6.49
C LEU A 18 -7.15 -3.11 7.33
N GLU A 19 -6.99 -4.40 7.02
CA GLU A 19 -7.67 -5.49 7.72
C GLU A 19 -7.34 -5.51 9.23
N LEU A 20 -6.06 -5.38 9.57
CA LEU A 20 -5.62 -5.39 10.98
C LEU A 20 -6.04 -4.12 11.73
N SER A 21 -6.12 -2.97 11.06
CA SER A 21 -6.53 -1.71 11.71
C SER A 21 -7.99 -1.71 12.18
N GLN A 22 -8.82 -2.56 11.58
CA GLN A 22 -10.23 -2.72 11.95
C GLN A 22 -10.42 -3.62 13.17
N GLN A 23 -9.39 -4.35 13.59
CA GLN A 23 -9.48 -5.27 14.73
C GLN A 23 -9.37 -4.51 16.06
N PRO A 24 -10.33 -4.70 17.00
CA PRO A 24 -10.28 -4.06 18.31
C PRO A 24 -8.97 -4.35 19.06
N GLY A 25 -8.35 -3.30 19.58
CA GLY A 25 -7.14 -3.41 20.37
C GLY A 25 -5.87 -3.74 19.57
N VAL A 26 -5.88 -3.62 18.24
CA VAL A 26 -4.71 -3.72 17.37
C VAL A 26 -4.24 -2.31 16.97
N SER A 27 -2.95 -2.06 17.07
CA SER A 27 -2.29 -0.84 16.58
C SER A 27 -1.29 -1.22 15.51
N VAL A 28 -1.50 -0.72 14.30
CA VAL A 28 -0.68 -1.05 13.12
C VAL A 28 0.27 0.11 12.81
N ARG A 29 1.51 -0.23 12.43
CA ARG A 29 2.44 0.70 11.79
C ARG A 29 3.00 0.05 10.53
N LEU A 30 2.84 0.73 9.41
CA LEU A 30 3.40 0.31 8.12
C LEU A 30 4.69 1.09 7.88
N PHE A 31 5.71 0.38 7.40
CA PHE A 31 6.99 0.92 6.98
C PHE A 31 7.23 0.56 5.52
N ASP A 32 7.58 1.54 4.71
CA ASP A 32 8.09 1.35 3.35
C ASP A 32 9.42 2.10 3.23
N SER A 33 10.31 1.61 2.38
CA SER A 33 11.57 2.30 2.05
C SER A 33 11.36 3.40 1.02
N ALA A 34 10.29 3.33 0.22
CA ALA A 34 9.91 4.33 -0.76
C ALA A 34 9.18 5.50 -0.11
N GLU A 35 9.25 6.68 -0.76
CA GLU A 35 8.52 7.88 -0.35
C GLU A 35 7.01 7.79 -0.61
N ARG A 36 6.58 6.81 -1.42
CA ARG A 36 5.17 6.56 -1.77
C ARG A 36 4.79 5.12 -1.49
N LEU A 37 3.51 4.92 -1.24
CA LEU A 37 2.89 3.59 -1.19
C LEU A 37 2.54 3.11 -2.61
N GLY A 38 2.13 1.84 -2.71
CA GLY A 38 1.76 1.16 -3.95
C GLY A 38 2.75 0.08 -4.39
N GLY A 39 3.98 0.12 -3.87
CA GLY A 39 5.05 -0.80 -4.27
C GLY A 39 5.30 -0.70 -5.77
N VAL A 40 5.21 -1.83 -6.48
CA VAL A 40 5.38 -1.88 -7.94
C VAL A 40 4.26 -1.14 -8.68
N LEU A 41 3.07 -0.98 -8.08
CA LEU A 41 1.96 -0.24 -8.69
C LEU A 41 2.23 1.26 -8.59
N GLU A 42 2.19 1.93 -9.75
CA GLU A 42 2.40 3.36 -9.85
C GLU A 42 1.67 3.95 -11.04
N THR A 43 0.81 4.91 -10.75
CA THR A 43 0.15 5.75 -11.74
C THR A 43 0.83 7.11 -11.75
N VAL A 44 1.33 7.53 -12.92
CA VAL A 44 1.93 8.86 -13.10
C VAL A 44 1.11 9.68 -14.08
N ARG A 45 0.95 10.98 -13.80
CA ARG A 45 0.37 11.92 -14.75
C ARG A 45 1.49 12.73 -15.40
N THR A 46 1.58 12.65 -16.72
CA THR A 46 2.52 13.43 -17.54
C THR A 46 1.72 14.21 -18.58
N ASP A 47 1.76 15.54 -18.50
CA ASP A 47 0.92 16.45 -19.29
C ASP A 47 -0.58 16.06 -19.23
N ARG A 48 -1.13 15.63 -20.37
CA ARG A 48 -2.51 15.20 -20.57
C ARG A 48 -2.69 13.68 -20.48
N TYR A 49 -1.64 12.95 -20.14
CA TYR A 49 -1.63 11.49 -20.11
C TYR A 49 -1.60 10.96 -18.68
N LEU A 50 -2.39 9.91 -18.45
CA LEU A 50 -2.30 9.05 -17.28
C LEU A 50 -1.59 7.77 -17.72
N ILE A 51 -0.52 7.41 -17.02
CA ILE A 51 0.36 6.30 -17.39
C ILE A 51 0.46 5.36 -16.19
N GLU A 52 0.08 4.11 -16.39
CA GLU A 52 0.29 3.03 -15.43
C GLU A 52 1.65 2.38 -15.70
N ARG A 53 2.49 2.29 -14.67
CA ARG A 53 3.86 1.74 -14.79
C ARG A 53 3.97 0.28 -14.39
N SER A 54 2.85 -0.37 -14.08
CA SER A 54 2.76 -1.78 -13.68
C SER A 54 1.36 -2.31 -14.00
N ALA A 55 0.90 -3.32 -13.26
CA ALA A 55 -0.41 -3.93 -13.46
C ALA A 55 -1.54 -2.88 -13.37
N ASP A 56 -2.31 -2.77 -14.45
CA ASP A 56 -3.47 -1.89 -14.61
C ASP A 56 -4.77 -2.65 -14.91
N ASN A 57 -4.67 -3.97 -15.06
CA ASN A 57 -5.79 -4.86 -15.27
C ASN A 57 -6.06 -5.73 -14.04
N PHE A 58 -7.33 -6.00 -13.81
CA PHE A 58 -7.81 -7.00 -12.86
C PHE A 58 -8.69 -7.96 -13.65
N ALA A 59 -8.28 -9.23 -13.72
CA ALA A 59 -9.03 -10.32 -14.33
C ALA A 59 -9.90 -11.03 -13.29
#